data_AF-A0A316WLI2-F1
#
_entry.id   AF-A0A316WLI2-F1
#
_cell.length_a   1.000
_cell.length_b   1.000
_cell.length_c   1.000
_cell.angle_alpha   90.00
_cell.angle_beta   90.00
_cell.angle_gamma   90.00
#
_symmetry.space_group_name_H-M   'P 1'
#
loop_
_entity.id
_entity.type
_entity.pdbx_description
1 polymer ?
#
loop_
_entity_poly.entity_id
_entity_poly.type
_entity_poly.pdbx_seq_one_letter_code
_entity_poly.pdbx_strand_id
1 'polypeptide(L)'
;MSPGKYNFTSAILYTVLFIFFFSCQKKEQPYFETIAINDVKLSTPKYGSWRYNHDEKFQQLGDFQKSKKIKPEPGKKTIYLQPIGEFNELQKKEVALTKEYLRIYFQLETKILPVLPNTIFPKSVKRISKEGQEQVLGGYVLDSILIKRKPKDAVVLMGITEKDLFPRPDWNYVFGLASYENGVGVTSIYRFANGNLTDSNFNDSLVRLMKISSHEIGHMFGISHCLNANCVMNGTNSLTETDYHFARACSLCQMKLNSSIHYNNKKRLSELKNFFKKLHLNTEFSLAQQDLNLLQ
;
A
#
# COMPACT_ATOMS: atom_id res chain seq x y z
N MET A 1 -15.04 -13.26 97.63
CA MET A 1 -13.87 -13.92 96.99
C MET A 1 -14.10 -13.81 95.50
N SER A 2 -13.23 -13.38 94.61
CA SER A 2 -11.89 -12.79 94.59
C SER A 2 -11.79 -12.22 93.15
N PRO A 3 -11.06 -11.12 92.90
CA PRO A 3 -11.08 -10.39 91.65
C PRO A 3 -10.07 -10.99 90.65
N GLY A 4 -10.21 -10.63 89.37
CA GLY A 4 -9.09 -10.68 88.44
C GLY A 4 -9.50 -10.44 87.00
N LYS A 5 -8.68 -9.83 86.15
CA LYS A 5 -7.36 -9.21 86.28
C LYS A 5 -7.17 -8.48 84.95
N TYR A 6 -6.77 -7.22 84.99
CA TYR A 6 -6.17 -6.57 83.83
C TYR A 6 -4.85 -7.30 83.50
N ASN A 7 -4.54 -7.48 82.21
CA ASN A 7 -3.16 -7.60 81.77
C ASN A 7 -2.95 -6.89 80.43
N PHE A 8 -1.98 -5.99 80.48
CA PHE A 8 -1.47 -5.13 79.43
C PHE A 8 -0.15 -5.73 78.96
N THR A 9 -0.02 -6.14 77.71
CA THR A 9 1.26 -6.36 77.00
C THR A 9 0.95 -6.22 75.51
N SER A 10 1.16 -5.05 74.91
CA SER A 10 2.42 -4.60 74.28
C SER A 10 2.75 -5.34 72.98
N ALA A 11 2.89 -4.53 71.92
CA ALA A 11 3.63 -4.75 70.69
C ALA A 11 3.08 -5.81 69.71
N ILE A 12 2.56 -5.35 68.58
CA ILE A 12 3.35 -5.22 67.35
C ILE A 12 2.53 -4.42 66.32
N LEU A 13 3.17 -3.34 65.90
CA LEU A 13 2.82 -2.39 64.87
C LEU A 13 2.65 -3.12 63.53
N TYR A 14 1.41 -3.43 63.12
CA TYR A 14 1.13 -3.82 61.73
C TYR A 14 1.09 -2.56 60.85
N THR A 15 2.27 -1.99 60.62
CA THR A 15 2.51 -1.13 59.47
C THR A 15 2.41 -2.03 58.24
N VAL A 16 1.22 -2.13 57.65
CA VAL A 16 1.07 -2.71 56.32
C VAL A 16 1.74 -1.75 55.36
N LEU A 17 3.02 -2.00 55.07
CA LEU A 17 3.71 -1.46 53.92
C LEU A 17 2.95 -1.97 52.69
N PHE A 18 1.98 -1.21 52.22
CA PHE A 18 1.51 -1.28 50.84
C PHE A 18 2.68 -0.79 49.97
N ILE A 19 3.64 -1.69 49.72
CA ILE A 19 4.58 -1.53 48.62
C ILE A 19 3.71 -1.60 47.37
N PHE A 20 3.31 -0.43 46.87
CA PHE A 20 2.87 -0.28 45.50
C PHE A 20 4.02 -0.79 44.63
N PHE A 21 3.93 -2.05 44.19
CA PHE A 21 4.56 -2.47 42.97
C PHE A 21 3.91 -1.67 41.84
N PHE A 22 4.32 -0.41 41.67
CA PHE A 22 4.36 0.21 40.36
C PHE A 22 5.41 -0.59 39.57
N SER A 23 5.00 -1.77 39.13
CA SER A 23 5.56 -2.35 37.93
C SER A 23 5.34 -1.29 36.87
N CYS A 24 6.39 -0.54 36.55
CA CYS A 24 6.52 0.12 35.26
C CYS A 24 6.46 -0.98 34.21
N GLN A 25 5.25 -1.48 33.92
CA GLN A 25 4.92 -1.95 32.60
C GLN A 25 5.20 -0.74 31.72
N LYS A 26 6.40 -0.68 31.12
CA LYS A 26 6.61 0.10 29.91
C LYS A 26 5.42 -0.29 29.03
N LYS A 27 4.44 0.60 28.91
CA LYS A 27 3.38 0.45 27.91
C LYS A 27 4.15 0.30 26.61
N GLU A 28 4.22 -0.92 26.07
CA GLU A 28 4.70 -1.10 24.71
C GLU A 28 3.84 -0.18 23.86
N GLN A 29 4.44 0.89 23.35
CA GLN A 29 3.76 1.79 22.44
C GLN A 29 3.33 0.93 21.23
N PRO A 30 2.03 0.85 20.92
CA PRO A 30 1.56 0.07 19.80
C PRO A 30 2.33 0.46 18.54
N TYR A 31 2.84 -0.51 17.77
CA TYR A 31 3.72 -0.29 16.61
C TYR A 31 3.34 0.92 15.72
N PHE A 32 2.04 1.08 15.43
CA PHE A 32 1.54 2.16 14.58
C PHE A 32 1.66 3.54 15.22
N GLU A 33 1.49 3.66 16.53
CA GLU A 33 1.69 4.90 17.28
C GLU A 33 3.18 5.30 17.25
N THR A 34 4.07 4.31 17.40
CA THR A 34 5.52 4.54 17.34
C THR A 34 5.97 5.08 15.98
N ILE A 35 5.55 4.45 14.87
CA ILE A 35 5.96 4.91 13.52
C ILE A 35 5.20 6.16 13.04
N ALA A 36 4.13 6.57 13.72
CA ALA A 36 3.39 7.79 13.39
C ALA A 36 4.25 9.05 13.58
N ILE A 37 5.29 9.00 14.41
CA ILE A 37 6.26 10.09 14.58
C ILE A 37 6.95 10.45 13.25
N ASN A 38 7.13 9.48 12.36
CA ASN A 38 7.73 9.67 11.04
C ASN A 38 6.71 9.97 9.93
N ASP A 39 5.42 10.13 10.25
CA ASP A 39 4.43 10.52 9.24
C ASP A 39 4.66 11.97 8.80
N VAL A 40 5.07 12.14 7.55
CA VAL A 40 5.29 13.47 6.96
C VAL A 40 3.94 14.09 6.59
N LYS A 41 3.62 15.26 7.15
CA LYS A 41 2.38 15.97 6.82
C LYS A 41 2.31 16.31 5.34
N LEU A 42 1.10 16.20 4.79
CA LEU A 42 0.84 16.65 3.42
C LEU A 42 1.00 18.18 3.33
N SER A 43 1.55 18.64 2.21
CA SER A 43 1.56 20.05 1.87
C SER A 43 0.15 20.57 1.54
N THR A 44 0.01 21.90 1.56
CA THR A 44 -1.21 22.56 1.08
C THR A 44 -1.43 22.23 -0.40
N PRO A 45 -2.65 21.83 -0.82
CA PRO A 45 -2.96 21.55 -2.22
C PRO A 45 -2.62 22.74 -3.13
N LYS A 46 -2.07 22.45 -4.31
CA LYS A 46 -1.69 23.45 -5.31
C LYS A 46 -2.49 23.22 -6.58
N TYR A 47 -2.71 24.26 -7.37
CA TYR A 47 -3.38 24.15 -8.66
C TYR A 47 -2.81 22.98 -9.49
N GLY A 48 -3.70 22.12 -10.00
CA GLY A 48 -3.35 20.93 -10.76
C GLY A 48 -3.08 19.66 -9.93
N SER A 49 -2.84 19.77 -8.62
CA SER A 49 -2.65 18.60 -7.74
C SER A 49 -3.97 17.85 -7.55
N TRP A 50 -3.89 16.55 -7.23
CA TRP A 50 -5.08 15.71 -7.01
C TRP A 50 -6.03 16.33 -6.00
N ARG A 51 -5.51 16.71 -4.82
CA ARG A 51 -6.27 17.30 -3.71
C ARG A 51 -6.79 18.71 -3.96
N TYR A 52 -6.35 19.38 -5.03
CA TYR A 52 -6.91 20.67 -5.43
C TYR A 52 -8.15 20.46 -6.32
N ASN A 53 -8.12 19.43 -7.18
CA ASN A 53 -9.18 19.12 -8.13
C ASN A 53 -10.28 18.21 -7.54
N HIS A 54 -10.02 17.56 -6.41
CA HIS A 54 -10.94 16.60 -5.80
C HIS A 54 -11.14 16.89 -4.32
N ASP A 55 -12.40 17.09 -3.92
CA ASP A 55 -12.81 17.17 -2.53
C ASP A 55 -13.15 15.76 -2.02
N GLU A 56 -12.22 15.18 -1.26
CA GLU A 56 -12.30 13.80 -0.76
C GLU A 56 -12.49 13.79 0.76
N LYS A 57 -13.27 12.81 1.24
CA LYS A 57 -13.50 12.65 2.68
C LYS A 57 -12.35 11.89 3.32
N PHE A 58 -11.89 12.38 4.47
CA PHE A 58 -10.94 11.66 5.31
C PHE A 58 -11.56 10.35 5.80
N GLN A 59 -11.01 9.21 5.36
CA GLN A 59 -11.42 7.90 5.83
C GLN A 59 -10.73 7.59 7.17
N GLN A 60 -11.48 7.50 8.26
CA GLN A 60 -10.97 7.05 9.55
C GLN A 60 -10.83 5.52 9.58
N LEU A 61 -10.22 4.96 10.64
CA LEU A 61 -10.15 3.51 10.81
C LEU A 61 -11.55 2.86 10.89
N GLY A 62 -12.48 3.49 11.61
CA GLY A 62 -13.86 3.00 11.72
C GLY A 62 -14.61 2.99 10.39
N ASP A 63 -14.40 4.00 9.54
CA ASP A 63 -14.96 4.06 8.18
C ASP A 63 -14.38 2.94 7.32
N PHE A 64 -13.05 2.76 7.39
CA PHE A 64 -12.36 1.66 6.72
C PHE A 64 -12.91 0.30 7.15
N GLN A 65 -13.12 0.05 8.44
CA GLN A 65 -13.64 -1.24 8.92
C GLN A 65 -15.02 -1.55 8.34
N LYS A 66 -15.88 -0.54 8.18
CA LYS A 66 -17.22 -0.64 7.60
C LYS A 66 -17.26 -0.70 6.07
N SER A 67 -16.15 -0.38 5.39
CA SER A 67 -16.13 -0.37 3.92
C SER A 67 -16.35 -1.76 3.32
N LYS A 68 -17.08 -1.82 2.20
CA LYS A 68 -17.06 -2.97 1.30
C LYS A 68 -15.66 -3.08 0.71
N LYS A 69 -15.06 -4.25 0.84
CA LYS A 69 -13.69 -4.54 0.40
C LYS A 69 -13.52 -6.04 0.25
N ILE A 70 -12.50 -6.45 -0.48
CA ILE A 70 -12.10 -7.85 -0.46
C ILE A 70 -11.60 -8.21 0.94
N LYS A 71 -11.99 -9.39 1.41
CA LYS A 71 -11.44 -9.99 2.63
C LYS A 71 -10.68 -11.24 2.21
N PRO A 72 -9.45 -11.46 2.70
CA PRO A 72 -8.78 -12.74 2.50
C PRO A 72 -9.66 -13.87 3.04
N GLU A 73 -10.12 -14.74 2.16
CA GLU A 73 -10.87 -15.94 2.54
C GLU A 73 -9.89 -17.08 2.86
N PRO A 74 -10.27 -18.03 3.74
CA PRO A 74 -9.50 -19.24 3.93
C PRO A 74 -9.22 -19.93 2.58
N GLY A 75 -7.94 -20.06 2.22
CA GLY A 75 -7.50 -20.65 0.95
C GLY A 75 -7.14 -19.66 -0.16
N LYS A 76 -7.55 -18.39 -0.08
CA LYS A 76 -7.09 -17.33 -0.99
C LYS A 76 -5.88 -16.62 -0.36
N LYS A 77 -4.68 -16.83 -0.92
CA LYS A 77 -3.42 -16.33 -0.32
C LYS A 77 -2.48 -15.65 -1.31
N THR A 78 -2.90 -15.54 -2.58
CA THR A 78 -1.99 -15.17 -3.65
C THR A 78 -2.43 -13.87 -4.34
N ILE A 79 -1.48 -12.95 -4.50
CA ILE A 79 -1.54 -11.81 -5.41
C ILE A 79 -1.03 -12.30 -6.76
N TYR A 80 -1.83 -12.15 -7.81
CA TYR A 80 -1.40 -12.46 -9.16
C TYR A 80 -1.09 -11.17 -9.92
N LEU A 81 0.02 -11.15 -10.66
CA LEU A 81 0.35 -10.12 -11.63
C LEU A 81 0.10 -10.69 -13.03
N GLN A 82 -0.66 -9.98 -13.85
CA GLN A 82 -0.95 -10.33 -15.24
C GLN A 82 -0.29 -9.29 -16.16
N PRO A 83 0.87 -9.59 -16.75
CA PRO A 83 1.40 -8.76 -17.83
C PRO A 83 0.47 -8.84 -19.05
N ILE A 84 0.18 -7.69 -19.66
CA ILE A 84 -0.70 -7.57 -20.82
C ILE A 84 -0.04 -6.67 -21.86
N GLY A 85 0.46 -7.30 -22.92
CA GLY A 85 1.05 -6.70 -24.10
C GLY A 85 2.49 -7.16 -24.32
N GLU A 86 3.35 -6.26 -24.77
CA GLU A 86 4.73 -6.51 -25.17
C GLU A 86 5.72 -5.85 -24.19
N PHE A 87 6.59 -6.66 -23.59
CA PHE A 87 7.54 -6.22 -22.59
C PHE A 87 8.97 -6.50 -23.06
N ASN A 88 9.82 -5.47 -23.07
CA ASN A 88 11.26 -5.64 -23.25
C ASN A 88 11.92 -6.20 -21.98
N GLU A 89 13.22 -6.52 -22.04
CA GLU A 89 13.93 -7.14 -20.90
C GLU A 89 13.97 -6.27 -19.65
N LEU A 90 14.09 -4.94 -19.81
CA LEU A 90 14.05 -4.01 -18.68
C LEU A 90 12.65 -3.99 -18.05
N GLN A 91 11.58 -3.93 -18.85
CA GLN A 91 10.21 -3.93 -18.33
C GLN A 91 9.87 -5.27 -17.66
N LYS A 92 10.33 -6.40 -18.20
CA LYS A 92 10.22 -7.72 -17.54
C LYS A 92 10.91 -7.72 -16.18
N LYS A 93 12.09 -7.10 -16.09
CA LYS A 93 12.83 -6.93 -14.82
C LYS A 93 12.05 -6.06 -13.83
N GLU A 94 11.41 -4.97 -14.28
CA GLU A 94 10.56 -4.14 -13.42
C GLU A 94 9.37 -4.94 -12.84
N VAL A 95 8.70 -5.74 -13.67
CA VAL A 95 7.59 -6.60 -13.23
C VAL A 95 8.07 -7.63 -12.21
N ALA A 96 9.25 -8.23 -12.42
CA ALA A 96 9.84 -9.19 -11.50
C ALA A 96 10.22 -8.57 -10.14
N LEU A 97 10.80 -7.38 -10.14
CA LEU A 97 11.13 -6.65 -8.90
C LEU A 97 9.86 -6.16 -8.20
N THR A 98 8.85 -5.73 -8.94
CA THR A 98 7.54 -5.35 -8.41
C THR A 98 6.84 -6.55 -7.75
N LYS A 99 6.93 -7.76 -8.34
CA LYS A 99 6.46 -9.00 -7.70
C LYS A 99 7.14 -9.22 -6.34
N GLU A 100 8.47 -9.07 -6.26
CA GLU A 100 9.21 -9.21 -4.99
C GLU A 100 8.77 -8.16 -3.96
N TYR A 101 8.68 -6.89 -4.37
CA TYR A 101 8.19 -5.80 -3.55
C TYR A 101 6.79 -6.08 -2.99
N LEU A 102 5.82 -6.43 -3.85
CA LEU A 102 4.43 -6.67 -3.44
C LEU A 102 4.31 -7.87 -2.51
N ARG A 103 5.11 -8.93 -2.73
CA ARG A 103 5.19 -10.08 -1.83
C ARG A 103 5.60 -9.67 -0.42
N ILE A 104 6.61 -8.79 -0.31
CA ILE A 104 7.06 -8.26 0.99
C ILE A 104 6.02 -7.30 1.57
N TYR A 105 5.54 -6.37 0.75
CA TYR A 105 4.64 -5.27 1.14
C TYR A 105 3.30 -5.78 1.69
N PHE A 106 2.73 -6.82 1.09
CA PHE A 106 1.46 -7.39 1.55
C PHE A 106 1.65 -8.65 2.39
N GLN A 107 2.87 -9.20 2.47
CA GLN A 107 3.18 -10.51 3.08
C GLN A 107 2.28 -11.64 2.59
N LEU A 108 1.93 -11.57 1.30
CA LEU A 108 1.16 -12.58 0.58
C LEU A 108 2.05 -13.21 -0.49
N GLU A 109 1.73 -14.43 -0.89
CA GLU A 109 2.40 -15.04 -2.04
C GLU A 109 2.11 -14.19 -3.28
N THR A 110 3.11 -13.91 -4.12
CA THR A 110 2.90 -13.14 -5.35
C THR A 110 3.43 -13.93 -6.55
N LYS A 111 2.60 -14.12 -7.57
CA LYS A 111 2.93 -14.87 -8.79
C LYS A 111 2.74 -14.00 -10.03
N ILE A 112 3.52 -14.25 -11.07
CA ILE A 112 3.35 -13.63 -12.40
C ILE A 112 2.70 -14.69 -13.29
N LEU A 113 1.62 -14.33 -13.96
CA LEU A 113 0.92 -15.16 -14.95
C LEU A 113 1.58 -15.06 -16.33
N PRO A 114 1.33 -16.01 -17.24
CA PRO A 114 1.74 -15.90 -18.64
C PRO A 114 1.23 -14.60 -19.28
N VAL A 115 2.08 -13.95 -20.07
CA VAL A 115 1.76 -12.67 -20.74
C VAL A 115 0.56 -12.83 -21.67
N LEU A 116 -0.37 -11.89 -21.64
CA LEU A 116 -1.45 -11.80 -22.64
C LEU A 116 -1.05 -10.86 -23.78
N PRO A 117 -1.38 -11.16 -25.04
CA PRO A 117 -1.02 -10.31 -26.17
C PRO A 117 -1.90 -9.07 -26.27
N ASN A 118 -1.42 -8.03 -26.96
CA ASN A 118 -2.19 -6.81 -27.26
C ASN A 118 -3.45 -7.04 -28.12
N THR A 119 -3.57 -8.21 -28.76
CA THR A 119 -4.74 -8.57 -29.59
C THR A 119 -6.03 -8.71 -28.80
N ILE A 120 -5.97 -8.80 -27.47
CA ILE A 120 -7.16 -8.83 -26.60
C ILE A 120 -7.87 -7.46 -26.49
N PHE A 121 -7.23 -6.39 -26.97
CA PHE A 121 -7.78 -5.04 -26.99
C PHE A 121 -8.42 -4.76 -28.37
N PRO A 122 -9.76 -4.84 -28.50
CA PRO A 122 -10.42 -4.50 -29.77
C PRO A 122 -10.27 -3.01 -30.09
N LYS A 123 -10.46 -2.63 -31.36
CA LYS A 123 -10.37 -1.23 -31.80
C LYS A 123 -11.33 -0.29 -31.05
N SER A 124 -12.51 -0.79 -30.66
CA SER A 124 -13.55 0.00 -29.98
C SER A 124 -13.17 0.50 -28.58
N VAL A 125 -12.15 -0.08 -27.95
CA VAL A 125 -11.67 0.33 -26.62
C VAL A 125 -10.35 1.08 -26.67
N LYS A 126 -9.90 1.42 -27.87
CA LYS A 126 -8.67 2.15 -28.13
C LYS A 126 -8.99 3.56 -28.63
N ARG A 127 -8.11 4.50 -28.31
CA ARG A 127 -8.13 5.84 -28.88
C ARG A 127 -6.70 6.35 -29.07
N ILE A 128 -6.56 7.43 -29.83
CA ILE A 128 -5.32 8.20 -29.89
C ILE A 128 -5.49 9.42 -28.98
N SER A 129 -4.58 9.59 -28.02
CA SER A 129 -4.58 10.72 -27.11
C SER A 129 -4.26 12.03 -27.85
N LYS A 130 -4.44 13.17 -27.17
CA LYS A 130 -4.02 14.47 -27.72
C LYS A 130 -2.51 14.53 -27.98
N GLU A 131 -1.73 13.72 -27.26
CA GLU A 131 -0.28 13.57 -27.43
C GLU A 131 0.12 12.51 -28.48
N GLY A 132 -0.84 12.01 -29.27
CA GLY A 132 -0.59 11.05 -30.35
C GLY A 132 -0.37 9.60 -29.90
N GLN A 133 -0.68 9.27 -28.64
CA GLN A 133 -0.40 7.96 -28.06
C GLN A 133 -1.64 7.07 -28.08
N GLU A 134 -1.48 5.80 -28.47
CA GLU A 134 -2.57 4.82 -28.36
C GLU A 134 -2.87 4.55 -26.87
N GLN A 135 -4.11 4.78 -26.46
CA GLN A 135 -4.59 4.50 -25.11
C GLN A 135 -5.67 3.44 -25.14
N VAL A 136 -5.75 2.64 -24.08
CA VAL A 136 -6.74 1.59 -23.85
C VAL A 136 -7.68 1.98 -22.71
N LEU A 137 -8.97 1.70 -22.86
CA LEU A 137 -9.98 1.97 -21.84
C LEU A 137 -9.73 1.08 -20.61
N GLY A 138 -9.34 1.68 -19.48
CA GLY A 138 -9.01 0.95 -18.25
C GLY A 138 -10.15 0.09 -17.71
N GLY A 139 -11.39 0.61 -17.78
CA GLY A 139 -12.58 -0.15 -17.38
C GLY A 139 -12.78 -1.45 -18.17
N TYR A 140 -12.46 -1.46 -19.48
CA TYR A 140 -12.50 -2.69 -20.27
C TYR A 140 -11.48 -3.72 -19.79
N VAL A 141 -10.28 -3.28 -19.39
CA VAL A 141 -9.26 -4.18 -18.85
C VAL A 141 -9.75 -4.85 -17.57
N LEU A 142 -10.39 -4.11 -16.67
CA LEU A 142 -10.97 -4.68 -15.45
C LEU A 142 -12.11 -5.64 -15.80
N ASP A 143 -13.17 -5.13 -16.42
CA ASP A 143 -14.47 -5.79 -16.49
C ASP A 143 -14.50 -6.94 -17.50
N SER A 144 -13.81 -6.77 -18.63
CA SER A 144 -13.87 -7.72 -19.74
C SER A 144 -12.72 -8.71 -19.76
N ILE A 145 -11.59 -8.39 -19.11
CA ILE A 145 -10.39 -9.23 -19.12
C ILE A 145 -10.10 -9.79 -17.72
N LEU A 146 -9.79 -8.94 -16.75
CA LEU A 146 -9.23 -9.37 -15.47
C LEU A 146 -10.25 -10.08 -14.58
N ILE A 147 -11.49 -9.57 -14.45
CA ILE A 147 -12.53 -10.23 -13.66
C ILE A 147 -12.73 -11.68 -14.11
N LYS A 148 -12.80 -11.91 -15.42
CA LYS A 148 -13.04 -13.24 -16.00
C LYS A 148 -11.84 -14.19 -15.90
N ARG A 149 -10.64 -13.66 -15.64
CA ARG A 149 -9.37 -14.40 -15.61
C ARG A 149 -8.78 -14.54 -14.22
N LYS A 150 -9.39 -13.94 -13.20
CA LYS A 150 -8.94 -14.01 -11.80
C LYS A 150 -8.82 -15.48 -11.36
N PRO A 151 -7.60 -15.97 -11.02
CA PRO A 151 -7.44 -17.33 -10.51
C PRO A 151 -8.30 -17.57 -9.27
N LYS A 152 -8.79 -18.81 -9.09
CA LYS A 152 -9.72 -19.13 -7.99
C LYS A 152 -9.12 -18.91 -6.60
N ASP A 153 -7.81 -19.13 -6.47
CA ASP A 153 -7.02 -18.92 -5.25
C ASP A 153 -6.50 -17.49 -5.09
N ALA A 154 -6.79 -16.59 -6.05
CA ALA A 154 -6.34 -15.21 -6.01
C ALA A 154 -7.12 -14.40 -4.97
N VAL A 155 -6.38 -13.70 -4.10
CA VAL A 155 -6.94 -12.60 -3.31
C VAL A 155 -7.21 -11.41 -4.24
N VAL A 156 -6.20 -11.05 -5.03
CA VAL A 156 -6.26 -9.99 -6.04
C VAL A 156 -5.59 -10.41 -7.34
N LEU A 157 -6.03 -9.84 -8.45
CA LEU A 157 -5.36 -9.92 -9.74
C LEU A 157 -5.04 -8.51 -10.24
N MET A 158 -3.74 -8.21 -10.37
CA MET A 158 -3.24 -6.93 -10.84
C MET A 158 -2.70 -7.06 -12.26
N GLY A 159 -3.37 -6.44 -13.22
CA GLY A 159 -2.86 -6.25 -14.57
C GLY A 159 -1.71 -5.24 -14.60
N ILE A 160 -0.70 -5.51 -15.41
CA ILE A 160 0.35 -4.56 -15.76
C ILE A 160 0.40 -4.50 -17.28
N THR A 161 0.27 -3.31 -17.86
CA THR A 161 0.30 -3.14 -19.32
C THR A 161 1.28 -2.05 -19.73
N GLU A 162 1.97 -2.24 -20.85
CA GLU A 162 2.80 -1.22 -21.49
C GLU A 162 1.98 -0.20 -22.29
N LYS A 163 0.68 -0.44 -22.48
CA LYS A 163 -0.23 0.50 -23.14
C LYS A 163 -0.65 1.61 -22.19
N ASP A 164 -0.81 2.81 -22.72
CA ASP A 164 -1.36 3.92 -21.95
C ASP A 164 -2.83 3.67 -21.61
N LEU A 165 -3.32 4.19 -20.49
CA LEU A 165 -4.69 3.95 -20.03
C LEU A 165 -5.48 5.23 -19.92
N PHE A 166 -6.78 5.16 -20.26
CA PHE A 166 -7.73 6.22 -19.96
C PHE A 166 -8.96 5.66 -19.23
N PRO A 167 -9.56 6.39 -18.27
CA PRO A 167 -10.65 5.86 -17.46
C PRO A 167 -12.03 6.07 -18.12
N ARG A 168 -12.20 7.18 -18.85
CA ARG A 168 -13.45 7.58 -19.53
C ARG A 168 -13.15 8.62 -20.63
N PRO A 169 -14.05 8.85 -21.59
CA PRO A 169 -13.80 9.73 -22.73
C PRO A 169 -13.26 11.12 -22.37
N ASP A 170 -13.79 11.75 -21.32
CA ASP A 170 -13.46 13.14 -20.96
C ASP A 170 -12.16 13.30 -20.15
N TRP A 171 -11.50 12.21 -19.79
CA TRP A 171 -10.26 12.22 -19.00
C TRP A 171 -9.05 12.00 -19.88
N ASN A 172 -7.88 12.56 -19.53
CA ASN A 172 -6.68 12.39 -20.34
C ASN A 172 -6.09 10.98 -20.18
N TYR A 173 -5.69 10.59 -18.98
CA TYR A 173 -5.13 9.28 -18.70
C TYR A 173 -5.28 8.91 -17.22
N VAL A 174 -4.94 7.67 -16.88
CA VAL A 174 -4.70 7.21 -15.50
C VAL A 174 -3.45 6.35 -15.46
N PHE A 175 -2.72 6.38 -14.34
CA PHE A 175 -1.61 5.45 -14.12
C PHE A 175 -2.10 4.05 -13.76
N GLY A 176 -3.24 3.96 -13.07
CA GLY A 176 -3.87 2.71 -12.71
C GLY A 176 -5.36 2.88 -12.45
N LEU A 177 -6.03 1.75 -12.30
CA LEU A 177 -7.45 1.67 -11.94
C LEU A 177 -7.71 0.37 -11.19
N ALA A 178 -8.44 0.44 -10.07
CA ALA A 178 -8.83 -0.72 -9.29
C ALA A 178 -10.34 -0.83 -9.09
N SER A 179 -10.82 -2.07 -9.04
CA SER A 179 -12.14 -2.41 -8.55
C SER A 179 -12.09 -2.72 -7.04
N TYR A 180 -12.84 -1.95 -6.26
CA TYR A 180 -12.95 -2.12 -4.80
C TYR A 180 -13.63 -3.44 -4.39
N GLU A 181 -14.47 -4.01 -5.26
CA GLU A 181 -15.30 -5.17 -4.92
C GLU A 181 -14.83 -6.46 -5.61
N ASN A 182 -14.29 -6.38 -6.83
CA ASN A 182 -13.91 -7.57 -7.60
C ASN A 182 -12.47 -8.04 -7.32
N GLY A 183 -11.67 -7.23 -6.62
CA GLY A 183 -10.25 -7.52 -6.36
C GLY A 183 -9.46 -7.69 -7.65
N VAL A 184 -9.68 -6.79 -8.59
CA VAL A 184 -8.89 -6.66 -9.81
C VAL A 184 -8.46 -5.21 -9.98
N GLY A 185 -7.31 -4.99 -10.59
CA GLY A 185 -6.84 -3.65 -10.97
C GLY A 185 -5.86 -3.73 -12.11
N VAL A 186 -5.54 -2.59 -12.71
CA VAL A 186 -4.56 -2.49 -13.79
C VAL A 186 -3.67 -1.28 -13.55
N THR A 187 -2.37 -1.41 -13.82
CA THR A 187 -1.40 -0.31 -13.88
C THR A 187 -0.81 -0.25 -15.28
N SER A 188 -0.66 0.96 -15.82
CA SER A 188 0.12 1.23 -17.02
C SER A 188 1.55 1.62 -16.66
N ILE A 189 2.53 0.97 -17.27
CA ILE A 189 3.93 1.42 -17.21
C ILE A 189 4.29 2.45 -18.29
N TYR A 190 3.38 2.72 -19.22
CA TYR A 190 3.66 3.57 -20.39
C TYR A 190 4.25 4.93 -19.97
N ARG A 191 3.55 5.63 -19.07
CA ARG A 191 3.93 6.98 -18.64
C ARG A 191 5.07 6.98 -17.64
N PHE A 192 5.44 5.86 -17.03
CA PHE A 192 6.53 5.82 -16.05
C PHE A 192 7.91 6.02 -16.69
N ALA A 193 8.03 5.70 -17.98
CA ALA A 193 9.23 5.94 -18.78
C ALA A 193 8.92 6.64 -20.11
N ASN A 194 7.72 7.24 -20.26
CA ASN A 194 7.23 7.81 -21.52
C ASN A 194 7.40 6.87 -22.73
N GLY A 195 7.15 5.58 -22.53
CA GLY A 195 7.30 4.54 -23.55
C GLY A 195 8.74 4.09 -23.85
N ASN A 196 9.76 4.72 -23.27
CA ASN A 196 11.16 4.37 -23.51
C ASN A 196 11.94 4.16 -22.20
N LEU A 197 11.92 2.93 -21.71
CA LEU A 197 12.67 2.51 -20.53
C LEU A 197 14.13 2.21 -20.89
N THR A 198 15.04 2.85 -20.16
CA THR A 198 16.50 2.69 -20.28
C THR A 198 17.10 2.44 -18.90
N ASP A 199 18.36 2.05 -18.82
CA ASP A 199 19.04 1.89 -17.52
C ASP A 199 19.06 3.19 -16.69
N SER A 200 19.11 4.35 -17.35
CA SER A 200 19.16 5.66 -16.67
C SER A 200 17.87 6.07 -15.98
N ASN A 201 16.71 5.62 -16.47
CA ASN A 201 15.39 5.92 -15.89
C ASN A 201 14.73 4.69 -15.22
N PHE A 202 15.45 3.56 -15.16
CA PHE A 202 14.94 2.30 -14.65
C PHE A 202 14.42 2.39 -13.21
N ASN A 203 15.19 3.00 -12.31
CA ASN A 203 14.81 3.09 -10.89
C ASN A 203 13.59 4.00 -10.68
N ASP A 204 13.49 5.10 -11.42
CA ASP A 204 12.32 5.99 -11.35
C ASP A 204 11.06 5.26 -11.81
N SER A 205 11.14 4.57 -12.95
CA SER A 205 10.03 3.79 -13.48
C SER A 205 9.63 2.64 -12.57
N LEU A 206 10.60 1.92 -11.98
CA LEU A 206 10.38 0.85 -11.02
C LEU A 206 9.66 1.36 -9.76
N VAL A 207 10.12 2.47 -9.19
CA VAL A 207 9.51 3.07 -7.99
C VAL A 207 8.08 3.51 -8.30
N ARG A 208 7.82 4.10 -9.47
CA ARG A 208 6.48 4.47 -9.92
C ARG A 208 5.58 3.23 -10.05
N LEU A 209 6.06 2.16 -10.67
CA LEU A 209 5.30 0.90 -10.77
C LEU A 209 5.00 0.29 -9.41
N MET A 210 5.95 0.30 -8.48
CA MET A 210 5.75 -0.15 -7.10
C MET A 210 4.69 0.68 -6.37
N LYS A 211 4.79 2.02 -6.44
CA LYS A 211 3.83 2.95 -5.83
C LYS A 211 2.43 2.73 -6.36
N ILE A 212 2.24 2.79 -7.69
CA ILE A 212 0.92 2.67 -8.29
C ILE A 212 0.36 1.25 -8.10
N SER A 213 1.15 0.19 -8.23
CA SER A 213 0.64 -1.18 -8.01
C SER A 213 0.20 -1.42 -6.56
N SER A 214 0.97 -0.93 -5.57
CA SER A 214 0.56 -1.05 -4.17
C SER A 214 -0.62 -0.14 -3.81
N HIS A 215 -0.72 1.03 -4.45
CA HIS A 215 -1.85 1.93 -4.35
C HIS A 215 -3.15 1.27 -4.84
N GLU A 216 -3.15 0.76 -6.08
CA GLU A 216 -4.32 0.10 -6.66
C GLU A 216 -4.74 -1.15 -5.87
N ILE A 217 -3.78 -1.96 -5.42
CA ILE A 217 -4.08 -3.11 -4.55
C ILE A 217 -4.62 -2.63 -3.19
N GLY A 218 -4.14 -1.51 -2.67
CA GLY A 218 -4.67 -0.88 -1.45
C GLY A 218 -6.15 -0.51 -1.58
N HIS A 219 -6.58 0.00 -2.74
CA HIS A 219 -7.99 0.24 -3.06
C HIS A 219 -8.82 -1.05 -3.03
N MET A 220 -8.28 -2.16 -3.56
CA MET A 220 -8.98 -3.45 -3.50
C MET A 220 -9.21 -3.92 -2.06
N PHE A 221 -8.28 -3.61 -1.14
CA PHE A 221 -8.44 -3.84 0.30
C PHE A 221 -9.25 -2.75 1.02
N GLY A 222 -9.86 -1.81 0.30
CA GLY A 222 -10.82 -0.83 0.83
C GLY A 222 -10.20 0.45 1.37
N ILE A 223 -8.91 0.69 1.14
CA ILE A 223 -8.25 1.94 1.54
C ILE A 223 -8.59 3.01 0.49
N SER A 224 -9.21 4.11 0.90
CA SER A 224 -9.43 5.27 0.03
C SER A 224 -8.14 6.09 -0.11
N HIS A 225 -8.16 7.14 -0.93
CA HIS A 225 -7.06 8.09 -0.93
C HIS A 225 -6.75 8.61 0.48
N CYS A 226 -5.46 8.64 0.81
CA CYS A 226 -4.96 9.07 2.09
C CYS A 226 -4.90 10.60 2.14
N LEU A 227 -5.47 11.18 3.20
CA LEU A 227 -5.39 12.61 3.49
C LEU A 227 -4.62 12.89 4.80
N ASN A 228 -4.02 11.85 5.40
CA ASN A 228 -3.34 11.93 6.70
C ASN A 228 -1.89 12.44 6.60
N ALA A 229 -1.15 11.94 5.61
CA ALA A 229 0.29 12.13 5.46
C ALA A 229 0.72 11.84 4.02
N ASN A 230 1.96 12.20 3.68
CA ASN A 230 2.62 11.77 2.46
C ASN A 230 2.78 10.23 2.50
N CYS A 231 2.01 9.56 1.63
CA CYS A 231 1.66 8.16 1.71
C CYS A 231 1.47 7.61 0.31
N VAL A 232 1.81 6.34 0.09
CA VAL A 232 1.57 5.66 -1.19
C VAL A 232 0.11 5.66 -1.62
N MET A 233 -0.82 5.80 -0.66
CA MET A 233 -2.25 5.89 -0.92
C MET A 233 -2.73 7.32 -1.23
N ASN A 234 -1.86 8.32 -1.39
CA ASN A 234 -2.31 9.65 -1.86
C ASN A 234 -2.74 9.56 -3.33
N GLY A 235 -3.84 10.21 -3.69
CA GLY A 235 -4.24 10.36 -5.09
C GLY A 235 -3.25 11.25 -5.85
N THR A 236 -3.12 11.02 -7.16
CA THR A 236 -2.15 11.70 -8.02
C THR A 236 -2.72 11.99 -9.40
N ASN A 237 -2.46 13.19 -9.92
CA ASN A 237 -2.80 13.61 -11.28
C ASN A 237 -1.60 13.59 -12.25
N SER A 238 -0.37 13.45 -11.74
CA SER A 238 0.84 13.63 -12.56
C SER A 238 2.02 12.82 -12.05
N LEU A 239 3.03 12.60 -12.89
CA LEU A 239 4.26 11.92 -12.47
C LEU A 239 4.98 12.71 -11.38
N THR A 240 5.03 14.04 -11.49
CA THR A 240 5.65 14.89 -10.47
C THR A 240 4.99 14.74 -9.11
N GLU A 241 3.65 14.60 -9.07
CA GLU A 241 2.93 14.33 -7.82
C GLU A 241 3.19 12.90 -7.32
N THR A 242 3.21 11.89 -8.21
CA THR A 242 3.59 10.51 -7.88
C THR A 242 5.02 10.40 -7.32
N ASP A 243 5.96 11.18 -7.87
CA ASP A 243 7.36 11.19 -7.46
C ASP A 243 7.55 11.89 -6.11
N TYR A 244 6.77 12.95 -5.87
CA TYR A 244 6.70 13.62 -4.56
C TYR A 244 6.19 12.68 -3.46
N HIS A 245 5.23 11.80 -3.79
CA HIS A 245 4.65 10.89 -2.82
C HIS A 245 5.57 9.71 -2.49
N PHE A 246 5.57 9.23 -1.24
CA PHE A 246 6.42 8.11 -0.83
C PHE A 246 5.82 6.74 -1.18
N ALA A 247 6.67 5.74 -1.41
CA ALA A 247 6.24 4.33 -1.46
C ALA A 247 5.84 3.77 -0.06
N ARG A 248 6.13 4.51 1.00
CA ARG A 248 5.73 4.21 2.38
C ARG A 248 4.24 4.48 2.54
N ALA A 249 3.49 3.51 3.09
CA ALA A 249 2.18 3.80 3.69
C ALA A 249 2.37 4.48 5.05
N CYS A 250 1.61 5.54 5.32
CA CYS A 250 1.63 6.19 6.64
C CYS A 250 1.11 5.25 7.73
N SER A 251 1.35 5.61 9.00
CA SER A 251 0.93 4.80 10.16
C SER A 251 -0.55 4.40 10.09
N LEU A 252 -1.44 5.34 9.75
CA LEU A 252 -2.88 5.09 9.63
C LEU A 252 -3.21 4.12 8.49
N CYS A 253 -2.58 4.25 7.32
CA CYS A 253 -2.83 3.33 6.21
C CYS A 253 -2.26 1.94 6.48
N GLN A 254 -1.12 1.83 7.17
CA GLN A 254 -0.60 0.54 7.64
C GLN A 254 -1.54 -0.09 8.67
N MET A 255 -2.09 0.68 9.61
CA MET A 255 -3.06 0.19 10.59
C MET A 255 -4.34 -0.32 9.91
N LYS A 256 -4.89 0.43 8.95
CA LYS A 256 -6.03 -0.01 8.13
C LYS A 256 -5.71 -1.32 7.41
N LEU A 257 -4.61 -1.36 6.67
CA LEU A 257 -4.22 -2.53 5.90
C LEU A 257 -4.03 -3.76 6.80
N ASN A 258 -3.32 -3.62 7.92
CA ASN A 258 -3.06 -4.71 8.86
C ASN A 258 -4.33 -5.24 9.53
N SER A 259 -5.37 -4.41 9.67
CA SER A 259 -6.69 -4.84 10.17
C SER A 259 -7.50 -5.65 9.15
N SER A 260 -7.11 -5.65 7.87
CA SER A 260 -7.76 -6.42 6.80
C SER A 260 -6.93 -7.62 6.31
N ILE A 261 -5.61 -7.47 6.27
CA ILE A 261 -4.65 -8.53 5.97
C ILE A 261 -3.59 -8.55 7.07
N HIS A 262 -3.71 -9.48 8.01
CA HIS A 262 -2.74 -9.56 9.09
C HIS A 262 -1.35 -9.91 8.54
N TYR A 263 -0.39 -9.02 8.81
CA TYR A 263 1.02 -9.19 8.49
C TYR A 263 1.87 -8.83 9.70
N ASN A 264 3.09 -9.39 9.78
CA ASN A 264 4.06 -9.06 10.79
C ASN A 264 4.75 -7.73 10.44
N ASN A 265 4.38 -6.69 11.19
CA ASN A 265 4.87 -5.32 11.04
C ASN A 265 6.40 -5.20 11.02
N LYS A 266 7.11 -5.79 12.00
CA LYS A 266 8.58 -5.70 12.11
C LYS A 266 9.27 -6.45 10.97
N LYS A 267 8.80 -7.65 10.62
CA LYS A 267 9.32 -8.45 9.51
C LYS A 267 9.16 -7.71 8.18
N ARG A 268 7.94 -7.22 7.90
CA ARG A 268 7.63 -6.45 6.70
C ARG A 268 8.56 -5.24 6.55
N LEU A 269 8.72 -4.45 7.61
CA LEU A 269 9.57 -3.25 7.58
C LEU A 269 11.05 -3.60 7.34
N SER A 270 11.58 -4.62 8.03
CA SER A 270 12.97 -5.09 7.86
C SER A 270 13.23 -5.60 6.43
N GLU A 271 12.32 -6.39 5.88
CA GLU A 271 12.43 -6.93 4.52
C GLU A 271 12.33 -5.81 3.47
N LEU A 272 11.41 -4.85 3.61
CA LEU A 272 11.31 -3.69 2.73
C LEU A 272 12.61 -2.87 2.74
N LYS A 273 13.15 -2.60 3.93
CA LYS A 273 14.42 -1.88 4.09
C LYS A 273 15.55 -2.57 3.31
N ASN A 274 15.68 -3.88 3.46
CA ASN A 274 16.73 -4.65 2.77
C ASN A 274 16.51 -4.67 1.25
N PHE A 275 15.27 -4.77 0.81
CA PHE A 275 14.90 -4.69 -0.62
C PHE A 275 15.31 -3.32 -1.21
N PHE A 276 14.94 -2.22 -0.55
CA PHE A 276 15.31 -0.87 -1.00
C PHE A 276 16.82 -0.64 -1.01
N LYS A 277 17.54 -1.14 0.01
CA LYS A 277 19.00 -1.09 0.08
C LYS A 277 19.66 -1.81 -1.10
N LYS A 278 19.20 -3.02 -1.43
CA LYS A 278 19.72 -3.84 -2.54
C LYS A 278 19.59 -3.15 -3.90
N LEU A 279 18.54 -2.34 -4.07
CA LEU A 279 18.23 -1.65 -5.32
C LEU A 279 18.69 -0.18 -5.34
N HIS A 280 19.39 0.29 -4.30
CA HIS A 280 19.83 1.68 -4.16
C HIS A 280 18.67 2.70 -4.21
N LEU A 281 17.50 2.32 -3.71
CA LEU A 281 16.33 3.21 -3.58
C LEU A 281 16.45 4.02 -2.28
N ASN A 282 17.29 5.06 -2.32
CA ASN A 282 17.79 5.75 -1.12
C ASN A 282 16.70 6.42 -0.28
N THR A 283 15.68 7.01 -0.93
CA THR A 283 14.55 7.67 -0.24
C THR A 283 13.74 6.64 0.54
N GLU A 284 13.32 5.57 -0.12
CA GLU A 284 12.54 4.48 0.45
C GLU A 284 13.32 3.73 1.54
N PHE A 285 14.62 3.49 1.32
CA PHE A 285 15.51 2.91 2.32
C PHE A 285 15.60 3.77 3.58
N SER A 286 15.81 5.08 3.42
CA SER A 286 15.95 6.02 4.54
C SER A 286 14.68 6.05 5.40
N LEU A 287 13.51 6.14 4.76
CA LEU A 287 12.22 6.12 5.47
C LEU A 287 12.00 4.80 6.21
N ALA A 288 12.30 3.65 5.59
CA ALA A 288 12.17 2.36 6.24
C ALA A 288 13.15 2.19 7.42
N GLN A 289 14.37 2.73 7.30
CA GLN A 289 15.36 2.71 8.37
C GLN A 289 14.97 3.63 9.53
N GLN A 290 14.38 4.79 9.26
CA GLN A 290 13.84 5.70 10.29
C GLN A 290 12.75 5.04 11.12
N ASP A 291 11.78 4.37 10.49
CA ASP A 291 10.75 3.61 11.22
C ASP A 291 11.36 2.49 12.06
N LEU A 292 12.38 1.79 11.52
CA LEU A 292 13.00 0.67 12.21
C LEU A 292 13.78 1.13 13.46
N ASN A 293 14.42 2.30 13.40
CA ASN A 293 15.15 2.89 14.52
C ASN A 293 14.24 3.23 15.71
N LEU A 294 12.95 3.54 15.47
CA LEU A 294 11.99 3.81 16.54
C LEU A 294 11.51 2.53 17.26
N LEU A 295 11.80 1.36 16.72
CA LEU A 295 11.32 0.05 17.20
C LEU A 295 12.41 -0.79 17.89
N GLN A 296 13.63 -0.27 17.94
CA GLN A 296 14.80 -0.82 18.63
C GLN A 296 14.86 -0.27 20.06
#